data_AF-A0A1Y2G1D3-F1
#
_entry.id   AF-A0A1Y2G1D3-F1
#
_cell.length_a   1.000
_cell.length_b   1.000
_cell.length_c   1.000
_cell.angle_alpha   90.00
_cell.angle_beta   90.00
_cell.angle_gamma   90.00
#
_symmetry.space_group_name_H-M   'P 1'
#
loop_
_entity.id
_entity.type
_entity.pdbx_description
1 polymer ?
#
loop_
_entity_poly.entity_id
_entity_poly.type
_entity_poly.pdbx_seq_one_letter_code
_entity_poly.pdbx_strand_id
1 'polypeptide(L)'
;MGFVTGFSMALALLYTVQDVDAAIDSELPFLTIVYQASRSRTCTVILMVGFLTCLLVSANSVHQACGRLIWSFARDNGLPCSSAIKRVHPTLGVPVWPLIISGAGVTILGVLYVASPTVYSSIIACCIILGNLSFSIPAAQVLMGGVLPASRWMKLGVLGTVARVVTILFTIFTTVMWLFPTTSNPSPGVMN
;
A
#
# COMPACT_ATOMS: atom_id res chain seq x y z
N MET A 1 8.55 6.75 10.88
CA MET A 1 8.94 7.46 9.65
C MET A 1 7.73 7.85 8.82
N GLY A 2 6.93 6.91 8.30
CA GLY A 2 5.77 7.23 7.44
C GLY A 2 4.73 8.17 8.07
N PHE A 3 4.43 8.02 9.36
CA PHE A 3 3.51 8.93 10.06
C PHE A 3 4.01 10.37 10.05
N VAL A 4 5.28 10.61 10.41
CA VAL A 4 5.84 11.97 10.51
C VAL A 4 5.89 12.64 9.14
N THR A 5 6.36 11.93 8.10
CA THR A 5 6.47 12.48 6.74
C THR A 5 5.11 12.67 6.07
N GLY A 6 4.17 11.75 6.28
CA GLY A 6 2.82 11.86 5.73
C GLY A 6 2.02 12.95 6.43
N PHE A 7 2.13 13.03 7.76
CA PHE A 7 1.44 14.04 8.55
C PHE A 7 1.97 15.45 8.27
N SER A 8 3.29 15.65 8.18
CA SER A 8 3.85 16.95 7.83
C SER A 8 3.46 17.39 6.43
N MET A 9 3.44 16.46 5.46
CA MET A 9 2.99 16.74 4.10
C MET A 9 1.49 17.09 4.05
N ALA A 10 0.66 16.34 4.77
CA ALA A 10 -0.78 16.62 4.85
C ALA A 10 -1.06 18.01 5.44
N LEU A 11 -0.37 18.38 6.53
CA LEU A 11 -0.47 19.72 7.10
C LEU A 11 -0.03 20.78 6.09
N ALA A 12 1.11 20.58 5.42
CA ALA A 12 1.58 21.53 4.42
C ALA A 12 0.55 21.74 3.30
N LEU A 13 -0.05 20.66 2.77
CA LEU A 13 -1.07 20.74 1.72
C LEU A 13 -2.35 21.45 2.21
N LEU A 14 -2.80 21.18 3.44
CA LEU A 14 -4.00 21.81 4.00
C LEU A 14 -3.83 23.32 4.18
N TYR A 15 -2.62 23.79 4.53
CA TYR A 15 -2.35 25.21 4.67
C TYR A 15 -2.09 25.93 3.33
N THR A 16 -1.77 25.20 2.26
CA THR A 16 -1.48 25.81 0.94
C THR A 16 -2.67 25.82 -0.01
N VAL A 17 -3.69 24.99 0.22
CA VAL A 17 -4.93 25.01 -0.56
C VAL A 17 -5.66 26.33 -0.33
N GLN A 18 -5.94 27.04 -1.43
CA GLN A 18 -6.73 28.26 -1.42
C GLN A 18 -8.17 28.00 -1.87
N ASP A 19 -8.34 27.06 -2.80
CA ASP A 19 -9.62 26.67 -3.35
C ASP A 19 -9.72 25.14 -3.36
N VAL A 20 -10.47 24.60 -2.40
CA VAL A 20 -10.68 23.16 -2.21
C VAL A 20 -11.57 22.61 -3.32
N ASP A 21 -12.59 23.37 -3.74
CA ASP A 21 -13.57 22.93 -4.74
C ASP A 21 -12.89 22.77 -6.10
N ALA A 22 -12.05 23.74 -6.49
CA ALA A 22 -11.23 23.64 -7.70
C ALA A 22 -10.25 22.46 -7.68
N ALA A 23 -9.79 22.03 -6.51
CA ALA A 23 -8.91 20.86 -6.39
C ALA A 23 -9.68 19.55 -6.53
N ILE A 24 -10.87 19.45 -5.93
CA ILE A 24 -11.76 18.28 -5.99
C ILE A 24 -12.26 18.03 -7.42
N ASP A 25 -12.64 19.09 -8.13
CA ASP A 25 -13.18 18.99 -9.49
C ASP A 25 -12.10 18.72 -10.56
N SER A 26 -10.81 18.86 -10.21
CA SER A 26 -9.73 18.62 -11.17
C SER A 26 -9.39 17.14 -11.32
N GLU A 27 -9.04 16.72 -12.54
CA GLU A 27 -8.57 15.35 -12.83
C GLU A 27 -7.29 14.98 -12.03
N LEU A 28 -6.48 15.98 -11.69
CA LEU A 28 -5.23 15.81 -10.94
C LEU A 28 -5.18 16.78 -9.76
N PRO A 29 -5.89 16.47 -8.65
CA PRO A 29 -5.97 17.35 -7.48
C PRO A 29 -4.62 17.80 -6.96
N PHE A 30 -3.64 16.88 -6.91
CA PHE A 30 -2.28 17.20 -6.45
C PHE A 30 -1.59 18.26 -7.31
N LEU A 31 -1.78 18.23 -8.63
CA LEU A 31 -1.21 19.22 -9.53
C LEU A 31 -1.83 20.60 -9.29
N THR A 32 -3.15 20.65 -9.15
CA THR A 32 -3.90 21.87 -8.88
C THR A 32 -3.47 22.50 -7.56
N ILE A 33 -3.28 21.70 -6.51
CA ILE A 33 -2.84 22.19 -5.18
C ILE A 33 -1.43 22.77 -5.26
N VAL A 34 -0.49 22.10 -5.94
CA VAL A 34 0.89 22.60 -6.08
C VAL A 34 0.94 23.86 -6.95
N TYR A 35 0.05 23.97 -7.94
CA TYR A 35 -0.11 25.19 -8.73
C TYR A 35 -0.65 26.35 -7.89
N GLN A 36 -1.70 26.12 -7.09
CA GLN A 36 -2.26 27.11 -6.17
C GLN A 36 -1.20 27.61 -5.17
N ALA A 37 -0.37 26.70 -4.65
CA ALA A 37 0.72 27.03 -3.73
C ALA A 37 1.83 27.85 -4.38
N SER A 38 2.23 27.49 -5.61
CA SER A 38 3.40 28.09 -6.28
C SER A 38 3.08 29.35 -7.08
N ARG A 39 1.82 29.52 -7.52
CA ARG A 39 1.32 30.59 -8.41
C ARG A 39 2.15 30.80 -9.69
N SER A 40 2.99 29.83 -10.04
CA SER A 40 3.93 29.88 -11.16
C SER A 40 3.93 28.55 -11.89
N ARG A 41 3.71 28.59 -13.21
CA ARG A 41 3.62 27.40 -14.05
C ARG A 41 4.96 26.66 -14.11
N THR A 42 6.06 27.39 -14.22
CA THR A 42 7.41 26.79 -14.31
C THR A 42 7.80 26.09 -13.02
N CYS A 43 7.55 26.70 -11.86
CA CYS A 43 7.85 26.09 -10.56
C CYS A 43 7.02 24.81 -10.34
N THR A 44 5.73 24.87 -10.67
CA THR A 44 4.83 23.71 -10.57
C THR A 44 5.32 22.54 -11.41
N VAL A 45 5.73 22.78 -12.67
CA VAL A 45 6.23 21.73 -13.56
C VAL A 45 7.51 21.10 -13.00
N ILE A 46 8.47 21.90 -12.53
CA ILE A 46 9.72 21.38 -11.98
C ILE A 46 9.45 20.48 -10.76
N LEU A 47 8.57 20.93 -9.85
CA LEU A 47 8.18 20.15 -8.67
C LEU A 47 7.46 18.85 -9.06
N MET A 48 6.58 18.89 -10.06
CA MET A 48 5.87 17.71 -10.57
C MET A 48 6.83 16.71 -11.22
N VAL A 49 7.82 17.16 -11.99
CA VAL A 49 8.84 16.28 -12.57
C VAL A 49 9.67 15.62 -11.48
N GLY A 50 10.08 16.37 -10.46
CA GLY A 50 10.78 15.81 -9.29
C GLY A 50 9.93 14.75 -8.56
N PHE A 51 8.65 15.05 -8.33
CA PHE A 51 7.71 14.12 -7.72
C PHE A 51 7.51 12.85 -8.55
N LEU A 52 7.34 12.98 -9.87
CA LEU A 52 7.20 11.84 -10.78
C LEU A 52 8.45 10.96 -10.78
N THR A 53 9.64 11.57 -10.73
CA THR A 53 10.90 10.83 -10.66
C THR A 53 10.98 10.02 -9.36
N CYS A 54 10.58 10.61 -8.23
CA CYS A 54 10.49 9.93 -6.94
C CYS A 54 9.50 8.76 -6.98
N LEU A 55 8.31 8.97 -7.59
CA LEU A 55 7.32 7.93 -7.77
C LEU A 55 7.86 6.75 -8.59
N LEU A 56 8.55 7.01 -9.70
CA LEU A 56 9.16 5.96 -10.53
C LEU A 56 10.19 5.14 -9.76
N VAL A 57 11.07 5.78 -8.99
CA VAL A 57 12.06 5.09 -8.15
C VAL A 57 11.37 4.25 -7.08
N SER A 58 10.34 4.81 -6.42
CA SER A 58 9.58 4.11 -5.38
C SER A 58 8.83 2.89 -5.94
N ALA A 59 8.23 3.00 -7.12
CA ALA A 59 7.51 1.91 -7.78
C ALA A 59 8.45 0.74 -8.11
N ASN A 60 9.65 1.03 -8.62
CA ASN A 60 10.67 0.01 -8.86
C ASN A 60 11.11 -0.68 -7.57
N SER A 61 11.29 0.09 -6.49
CA SER A 61 11.65 -0.46 -5.17
C SER A 61 10.59 -1.44 -4.64
N VAL A 62 9.31 -1.05 -4.72
CA VAL A 62 8.18 -1.90 -4.29
C VAL A 62 8.08 -3.14 -5.17
N HIS A 63 8.26 -3.01 -6.49
CA HIS A 63 8.24 -4.15 -7.40
C HIS A 63 9.34 -5.18 -7.05
N GLN A 64 10.55 -4.71 -6.75
CA GLN A 64 11.64 -5.56 -6.30
C GLN A 64 11.33 -6.26 -4.96
N ALA A 65 10.71 -5.55 -4.02
CA ALA A 65 10.31 -6.08 -2.72
C ALA A 65 9.26 -7.19 -2.85
N CYS A 66 8.23 -6.99 -3.69
CA CYS A 66 7.22 -8.00 -4.01
C CYS A 66 7.85 -9.26 -4.60
N GLY A 67 8.78 -9.11 -5.54
CA GLY A 67 9.53 -10.23 -6.11
C GLY A 67 10.28 -11.06 -5.05
N ARG A 68 10.89 -10.40 -4.06
CA ARG A 68 11.57 -11.09 -2.95
C ARG A 68 10.61 -11.84 -2.03
N LEU A 69 9.41 -11.30 -1.79
CA LEU A 69 8.37 -11.97 -1.01
C LEU A 69 7.90 -13.24 -1.71
N ILE A 70 7.55 -13.15 -3.00
CA ILE A 70 7.14 -14.30 -3.82
C ILE A 70 8.25 -15.36 -3.84
N TRP A 71 9.51 -14.94 -4.00
CA TRP A 71 10.65 -15.84 -3.96
C TRP A 71 10.82 -16.53 -2.60
N SER A 72 10.68 -15.81 -1.49
CA SER A 72 10.75 -16.40 -0.14
C SER A 72 9.64 -17.44 0.08
N PHE A 73 8.44 -17.18 -0.43
CA PHE A 73 7.33 -18.12 -0.34
C PHE A 73 7.55 -19.36 -1.24
N ALA A 74 8.14 -19.18 -2.42
CA ALA A 74 8.58 -20.29 -3.27
C ALA A 74 9.68 -21.14 -2.62
N ARG A 75 10.58 -20.52 -1.83
CA ARG A 75 11.64 -21.24 -1.10
C ARG A 75 11.06 -22.25 -0.11
N ASP A 76 9.91 -21.92 0.47
CA ASP A 76 9.20 -22.71 1.47
C ASP A 76 8.21 -23.71 0.81
N ASN A 77 8.33 -23.93 -0.51
CA ASN A 77 7.47 -24.81 -1.32
C ASN A 77 5.96 -24.45 -1.30
N GLY A 78 5.63 -23.19 -0.99
CA GLY A 78 4.23 -22.74 -0.90
C GLY A 78 3.54 -22.46 -2.24
N LEU A 79 4.25 -22.51 -3.36
CA LEU A 79 3.70 -22.21 -4.70
C LEU A 79 3.70 -23.45 -5.61
N PRO A 80 2.68 -23.61 -6.48
CA PRO A 80 2.75 -24.57 -7.57
C PRO A 80 3.96 -24.22 -8.46
N CYS A 81 4.74 -25.22 -8.85
CA CYS A 81 6.01 -25.05 -9.57
C CYS A 81 7.10 -24.27 -8.79
N SER A 82 7.14 -24.41 -7.45
CA SER A 82 8.17 -23.80 -6.58
C SER A 82 9.61 -24.01 -7.07
N SER A 83 9.91 -25.17 -7.66
CA SER A 83 11.23 -25.52 -8.21
C SER A 83 11.71 -24.56 -9.31
N ALA A 84 10.80 -24.06 -10.15
CA ALA A 84 11.13 -23.11 -11.22
C ALA A 84 11.19 -21.68 -10.68
N ILE A 85 10.26 -21.32 -9.79
CA ILE A 85 10.10 -19.97 -9.24
C ILE A 85 11.22 -19.60 -8.26
N LYS A 86 11.77 -20.60 -7.54
CA LYS A 86 12.88 -20.43 -6.59
C LYS A 86 14.23 -20.19 -7.28
N ARG A 87 14.37 -20.49 -8.58
CA ARG A 87 15.65 -20.40 -9.29
C ARG A 87 16.09 -18.93 -9.44
N VAL A 88 17.25 -18.61 -8.87
CA VAL A 88 17.91 -17.30 -9.03
C VAL A 88 18.81 -17.36 -10.26
N HIS A 89 18.81 -16.31 -11.07
CA HIS A 89 19.67 -16.26 -12.26
C HIS A 89 21.15 -16.11 -11.86
N PRO A 90 22.07 -16.96 -12.36
CA PRO A 90 23.46 -16.99 -11.89
C PRO A 90 24.26 -15.72 -12.19
N THR A 91 23.98 -15.03 -13.29
CA THR A 91 24.69 -13.79 -13.67
C THR A 91 24.01 -12.50 -13.19
N LEU A 92 22.69 -12.50 -13.01
CA LEU A 92 21.93 -11.31 -12.62
C LEU A 92 21.69 -11.26 -11.10
N GLY A 93 21.86 -12.38 -10.39
CA GLY A 93 21.67 -12.45 -8.93
C GLY A 93 20.23 -12.20 -8.46
N VAL A 94 19.26 -12.11 -9.37
CA VAL A 94 17.86 -11.83 -9.06
C VAL A 94 16.93 -12.97 -9.48
N PRO A 95 15.84 -13.19 -8.73
CA PRO A 95 14.84 -14.18 -9.09
C PRO A 95 13.89 -13.61 -10.17
N VAL A 96 14.16 -13.93 -11.43
CA VAL A 96 13.45 -13.37 -12.58
C VAL A 96 11.99 -13.83 -12.65
N TRP A 97 11.72 -15.11 -12.37
CA TRP A 97 10.35 -15.65 -12.40
C TRP A 97 9.40 -14.97 -11.41
N PRO A 98 9.76 -14.78 -10.13
CA PRO A 98 8.97 -13.96 -9.20
C PRO A 98 8.69 -12.54 -9.68
N LEU A 99 9.64 -11.88 -10.33
CA LEU A 99 9.45 -10.53 -10.90
C LEU A 99 8.40 -10.56 -12.02
N ILE A 100 8.50 -11.54 -12.94
CA ILE A 100 7.53 -11.69 -14.03
C ILE A 100 6.14 -11.96 -13.48
N ILE A 101 5.99 -12.81 -12.47
CA ILE A 101 4.69 -13.10 -11.83
C ILE A 101 4.11 -11.83 -11.20
N SER A 102 4.93 -11.08 -10.45
CA SER A 102 4.50 -9.80 -9.87
C SER A 102 4.11 -8.80 -10.95
N GLY A 103 4.85 -8.74 -12.06
CA GLY A 103 4.59 -7.84 -13.18
C GLY A 103 3.30 -8.20 -13.89
N ALA A 104 3.08 -9.49 -14.18
CA ALA A 104 1.84 -9.98 -14.77
C ALA A 104 0.62 -9.63 -13.90
N GLY A 105 0.72 -9.78 -12.58
CA GLY A 105 -0.34 -9.38 -11.65
C GLY A 105 -0.69 -7.88 -11.74
N VAL A 106 0.33 -7.02 -11.77
CA VAL A 106 0.13 -5.56 -11.92
C VAL A 106 -0.47 -5.23 -13.29
N THR A 107 -0.03 -5.88 -14.37
CA THR A 107 -0.60 -5.69 -15.71
C THR A 107 -2.07 -6.07 -15.76
N ILE A 108 -2.46 -7.19 -15.15
CA ILE A 108 -3.87 -7.62 -15.07
C ILE A 108 -4.72 -6.57 -14.35
N LEU A 109 -4.23 -6.06 -13.22
CA LEU A 109 -4.92 -5.00 -12.48
C LEU A 109 -5.00 -3.68 -13.29
N GLY A 110 -3.97 -3.37 -14.08
CA GLY A 110 -3.97 -2.22 -14.98
C GLY A 110 -5.02 -2.34 -16.09
N VAL A 111 -5.16 -3.52 -16.70
CA VAL A 111 -6.24 -3.80 -17.68
C VAL A 111 -7.61 -3.68 -17.03
N LEU A 112 -7.76 -4.16 -15.78
CA LEU A 112 -9.01 -4.07 -15.06
C LEU A 112 -9.41 -2.62 -14.74
N TYR A 113 -8.45 -1.75 -14.44
CA TYR A 113 -8.72 -0.33 -14.24
C TYR A 113 -9.34 0.32 -15.48
N VAL A 114 -8.83 0.00 -16.67
CA VAL A 114 -9.38 0.50 -17.95
C VAL A 114 -10.78 -0.09 -18.23
N ALA A 115 -11.03 -1.32 -17.81
CA ALA A 115 -12.32 -1.98 -18.02
C ALA A 115 -13.42 -1.51 -17.04
N SER A 116 -13.09 -1.40 -15.75
CA SER A 116 -14.02 -0.96 -14.71
C SER A 116 -13.29 -0.35 -13.51
N PRO A 117 -13.31 0.99 -13.35
CA PRO A 117 -12.74 1.67 -12.19
C PRO A 117 -13.41 1.27 -10.86
N THR A 118 -14.70 0.91 -10.89
CA THR A 118 -15.44 0.44 -9.71
C THR A 118 -14.87 -0.87 -9.19
N VAL A 119 -14.75 -1.89 -10.05
CA VAL A 119 -14.22 -3.20 -9.67
C VAL A 119 -12.76 -3.08 -9.21
N TYR A 120 -11.95 -2.26 -9.91
CA TYR A 120 -10.59 -1.97 -9.50
C TYR A 120 -10.54 -1.40 -8.07
N SER A 121 -11.36 -0.41 -7.76
CA SER A 121 -11.38 0.25 -6.45
C SER A 121 -11.79 -0.70 -5.33
N SER A 122 -12.76 -1.59 -5.57
CA SER A 122 -13.18 -2.61 -4.59
C SER A 122 -12.08 -3.65 -4.35
N ILE A 123 -11.35 -4.06 -5.39
CA ILE A 123 -10.18 -4.96 -5.22
C ILE A 123 -9.08 -4.29 -4.40
N ILE A 124 -8.78 -3.02 -4.65
CA ILE A 124 -7.77 -2.29 -3.88
C ILE A 124 -8.20 -2.18 -2.40
N ALA A 125 -9.47 -1.87 -2.13
CA ALA A 125 -10.00 -1.86 -0.76
C ALA A 125 -9.86 -3.24 -0.09
N CYS A 126 -10.19 -4.32 -0.80
CA CYS A 126 -9.99 -5.70 -0.34
C CYS A 126 -8.51 -6.00 -0.03
N CYS A 127 -7.58 -5.60 -0.90
CA CYS A 127 -6.15 -5.76 -0.65
C CYS A 127 -5.68 -5.00 0.61
N ILE A 128 -6.21 -3.81 0.87
CA ILE A 128 -5.91 -3.03 2.08
C ILE A 128 -6.44 -3.77 3.32
N ILE A 129 -7.66 -4.29 3.28
CA ILE A 129 -8.25 -5.07 4.36
C ILE A 129 -7.40 -6.31 4.66
N LEU A 130 -7.08 -7.11 3.63
CA LEU A 130 -6.28 -8.32 3.76
C LEU A 130 -4.86 -8.01 4.26
N GLY A 131 -4.26 -6.90 3.82
CA GLY A 131 -2.97 -6.42 4.31
C GLY A 131 -2.99 -6.08 5.79
N ASN A 132 -4.01 -5.33 6.24
CA ASN A 132 -4.20 -5.01 7.66
C ASN A 132 -4.45 -6.28 8.49
N LEU A 133 -5.23 -7.22 7.96
CA LEU A 133 -5.47 -8.50 8.61
C LEU A 133 -4.18 -9.33 8.75
N SER A 134 -3.34 -9.35 7.73
CA SER A 134 -2.03 -10.02 7.75
C SER A 134 -1.15 -9.53 8.89
N PHE A 135 -1.16 -8.22 9.20
CA PHE A 135 -0.45 -7.67 10.35
C PHE A 135 -1.10 -7.99 11.71
N SER A 136 -2.42 -8.21 11.73
CA SER A 136 -3.16 -8.58 12.94
C SER A 136 -2.92 -10.03 13.36
N ILE A 137 -2.73 -10.96 12.41
CA ILE A 137 -2.48 -12.39 12.68
C ILE A 137 -1.31 -12.64 13.65
N PRO A 138 -0.08 -12.14 13.42
CA PRO A 138 1.02 -12.38 14.35
C PRO A 138 0.82 -11.68 15.69
N ALA A 139 0.11 -10.54 15.72
CA ALA A 139 -0.24 -9.87 16.96
C ALA A 139 -1.19 -10.73 17.82
N ALA A 140 -2.21 -11.33 17.19
CA ALA A 140 -3.15 -12.24 17.83
C ALA A 140 -2.48 -13.54 18.28
N GLN A 141 -1.61 -14.14 17.46
CA GLN A 141 -0.88 -15.36 17.83
C GLN A 141 -0.06 -15.19 19.10
N VAL A 142 0.62 -14.05 19.26
CA VAL A 142 1.41 -13.77 20.48
C VAL A 142 0.52 -13.55 21.71
N LEU A 143 -0.68 -12.97 21.55
CA LEU A 143 -1.63 -12.81 22.66
C LEU A 143 -2.25 -14.15 23.09
N MET A 144 -2.43 -15.10 22.17
CA MET A 144 -2.96 -16.43 22.44
C MET A 144 -1.91 -17.41 23.01
N GLY A 145 -0.71 -16.94 23.37
CA GLY A 145 0.35 -17.77 23.95
C GLY A 145 1.48 -18.15 22.98
N GLY A 146 1.55 -17.52 21.80
CA GLY A 146 2.64 -17.70 20.85
C GLY A 146 4.00 -17.33 21.47
N VAL A 147 4.98 -18.22 21.31
CA VAL A 147 6.31 -18.05 21.90
C VAL A 147 7.14 -17.08 21.07
N LEU A 148 7.51 -15.94 21.66
CA LEU A 148 8.49 -15.03 21.09
C LEU A 148 9.91 -15.46 21.48
N PRO A 149 10.90 -15.44 20.56
CA PRO A 149 12.29 -15.74 20.87
C PRO A 149 12.80 -14.94 22.07
N ALA A 150 13.45 -15.62 23.01
CA ALA A 150 13.98 -15.01 24.24
C ALA A 150 15.12 -14.00 23.98
N SER A 151 15.80 -14.13 22.83
CA SER A 151 16.92 -13.30 22.37
C SER A 151 16.53 -11.95 21.76
N ARG A 152 15.25 -11.54 21.84
CA ARG A 152 14.79 -10.29 21.23
C ARG A 152 15.44 -9.05 21.85
N TRP A 153 15.92 -8.16 20.99
CA TRP A 153 16.51 -6.87 21.35
C TRP A 153 15.50 -5.90 21.99
N MET A 154 14.21 -6.03 21.66
CA MET A 154 13.16 -5.13 22.15
C MET A 154 12.11 -5.88 22.98
N LYS A 155 12.18 -5.76 24.31
CA LYS A 155 11.22 -6.35 25.26
C LYS A 155 10.28 -5.27 25.80
N LEU A 156 9.26 -4.92 25.00
CA LEU A 156 8.31 -3.84 25.32
C LEU A 156 7.30 -4.14 26.45
N GLY A 157 7.39 -5.28 27.13
CA GLY A 157 6.52 -5.63 28.27
C GLY A 157 5.03 -5.32 28.02
N VAL A 158 4.43 -4.53 28.93
CA VAL A 158 3.03 -4.08 28.87
C VAL A 158 2.75 -3.20 27.63
N LEU A 159 3.68 -2.31 27.26
CA LEU A 159 3.53 -1.46 26.08
C LEU A 159 3.40 -2.30 24.80
N GLY A 160 4.11 -3.43 24.74
CA GLY A 160 4.02 -4.38 23.65
C GLY A 160 2.68 -5.12 23.61
N THR A 161 2.09 -5.42 24.77
CA THR A 161 0.75 -6.03 24.85
C THR A 161 -0.33 -5.04 24.44
N VAL A 162 -0.27 -3.80 24.93
CA VAL A 162 -1.22 -2.74 24.54
C VAL A 162 -1.15 -2.49 23.04
N ALA A 163 0.04 -2.37 22.46
CA ALA A 163 0.21 -2.17 21.02
C ALA A 163 -0.45 -3.29 20.20
N ARG A 164 -0.31 -4.56 20.60
CA ARG A 164 -0.94 -5.69 19.91
C ARG A 164 -2.46 -5.62 19.95
N VAL A 165 -3.04 -5.31 21.12
CA VAL A 165 -4.49 -5.17 21.29
C VAL A 165 -5.01 -4.01 20.44
N VAL A 166 -4.34 -2.86 20.48
CA VAL A 166 -4.68 -1.68 19.66
C VAL A 166 -4.62 -2.03 18.18
N THR A 167 -3.59 -2.74 17.71
CA THR A 167 -3.51 -3.20 16.31
C THR A 167 -4.73 -4.04 15.93
N ILE A 168 -5.11 -5.03 16.74
CA ILE A 168 -6.25 -5.91 16.42
C ILE A 168 -7.56 -5.12 16.39
N LEU A 169 -7.82 -4.29 17.41
CA LEU A 169 -9.03 -3.47 17.48
C LEU A 169 -9.10 -2.48 16.32
N PHE A 170 -7.97 -1.85 15.98
CA PHE A 170 -7.88 -0.94 14.85
C PHE A 170 -8.11 -1.66 13.52
N THR A 171 -7.56 -2.86 13.32
CA THR A 171 -7.82 -3.67 12.13
C THR A 171 -9.30 -4.01 11.99
N ILE A 172 -9.98 -4.41 13.07
CA ILE A 172 -11.43 -4.68 13.06
C ILE A 172 -12.19 -3.41 12.68
N PHE A 173 -11.89 -2.29 13.34
CA PHE A 173 -12.51 -1.00 13.05
C PHE A 173 -12.33 -0.59 11.58
N THR A 174 -11.10 -0.64 11.05
CA THR A 174 -10.85 -0.28 9.66
C THR A 174 -11.53 -1.22 8.67
N THR A 175 -11.59 -2.52 8.98
CA THR A 175 -12.24 -3.51 8.11
C THR A 175 -13.73 -3.20 7.96
N VAL A 176 -14.40 -2.88 9.07
CA VAL A 176 -15.81 -2.47 9.07
C VAL A 176 -15.99 -1.18 8.27
N MET A 177 -15.12 -0.18 8.48
CA MET A 177 -15.20 1.09 7.77
C MET A 177 -14.99 0.97 6.26
N TRP A 178 -14.06 0.11 5.81
CA TRP A 178 -13.82 -0.12 4.39
C TRP A 178 -14.94 -0.90 3.68
N LEU A 179 -15.74 -1.68 4.43
CA LEU A 179 -16.93 -2.36 3.91
C LEU A 179 -18.11 -1.41 3.69
N PHE A 180 -18.12 -0.24 4.35
CA PHE A 180 -19.19 0.73 4.15
C PHE A 180 -19.01 1.52 2.84
N PRO A 181 -20.09 1.74 2.09
CA PRO A 181 -20.08 2.53 0.87
C PRO A 181 -19.80 4.00 1.21
N THR A 182 -19.08 4.69 0.33
CA THR A 182 -18.76 6.12 0.45
C THR A 182 -19.91 7.05 0.04
N THR A 183 -21.04 6.49 -0.42
CA THR A 183 -22.22 7.24 -0.85
C THR A 183 -23.47 6.83 -0.07
N SER A 184 -24.42 7.75 0.10
CA SER A 184 -25.61 7.58 0.93
C SER A 184 -26.71 6.70 0.33
N ASN A 185 -26.58 6.23 -0.91
CA ASN A 185 -27.51 5.31 -1.60
C ASN A 185 -26.82 4.54 -2.75
N PRO A 186 -25.96 3.55 -2.46
CA PRO A 186 -25.34 2.76 -3.51
C PRO A 186 -26.34 1.78 -4.11
N SER A 187 -26.38 1.69 -5.44
CA SER A 187 -26.98 0.52 -6.11
C SER A 187 -26.15 -0.74 -5.81
N PRO A 188 -26.71 -1.96 -5.91
CA PRO A 188 -25.98 -3.18 -5.56
C PRO A 188 -24.64 -3.39 -6.29
N GLY A 189 -24.45 -2.73 -7.45
CA GLY A 189 -23.20 -2.77 -8.23
C GLY A 189 -22.10 -1.79 -7.78
N VAL A 190 -22.37 -0.91 -6.81
CA VAL A 190 -21.38 0.01 -6.20
C VAL A 190 -21.07 -0.38 -4.75
N MET A 191 -21.59 -1.52 -4.27
CA MET A 191 -21.24 -2.08 -2.98
C MET A 191 -19.85 -2.73 -3.08
N ASN A 192 -18.97 -2.41 -2.12
CA ASN A 192 -17.63 -2.99 -2.00
C ASN A 192 -17.67 -4.42 -1.45
#